data_AF-A0A7X8K6Y4-F1
#
_entry.id   AF-A0A7X8K6Y4-F1
#
_cell.length_a   1.000
_cell.length_b   1.000
_cell.length_c   1.000
_cell.angle_alpha   90.00
_cell.angle_beta   90.00
_cell.angle_gamma   90.00
#
_symmetry.space_group_name_H-M   'P 1'
#
loop_
_entity.id
_entity.type
_entity.pdbx_description
1 polymer ?
#
loop_
_entity_poly.entity_id
_entity_poly.type
_entity_poly.pdbx_seq_one_letter_code
_entity_poly.pdbx_strand_id
1 'polypeptide(L)'
;MKRFIFLTAIAVVLSFLAGACQSTNAPLKVEENALLSVITTSGIKKESTLHFFDDELNVIGSYHLPYASVGNHFYVPEIQGHDLFLPTHGYAHLKDEENVLHIDLSELNCTPVFVGQPGINCVSLQNGFLYTCNTLNNVSYISKVDLSCEKVENALFPQIYMTKLISDETFLYAFGTALAENLSSSLYILDQNMDVVDTVDLTGLGITQYKAVQDEDCLYFSNPVDSQDRPTNRIGCFNKKSREIQSFTLDHFMPNDLLIYNDTLLIAHYNPVTAESDGITLFDLNTEIQTHFPLSHGIEQMVRIEDSLYILFEKTIYEYHVEDTNLERIRQGSLPPTKEGEYTGGMFKMP
;
A
#
# COMPACT_ATOMS: atom_id res chain seq x y z
N MET A 1 -39.17 51.48 33.49
CA MET A 1 -37.76 51.53 33.01
C MET A 1 -36.94 50.25 33.20
N LYS A 2 -37.33 49.27 34.03
CA LYS A 2 -36.55 48.02 34.20
C LYS A 2 -36.89 46.86 33.23
N ARG A 3 -37.95 46.97 32.42
CA ARG A 3 -38.34 45.94 31.44
C ARG A 3 -37.79 46.13 30.03
N PHE A 4 -37.34 47.34 29.68
CA PHE A 4 -36.77 47.62 28.35
C PHE A 4 -35.27 47.32 28.25
N ILE A 5 -34.53 47.31 29.37
CA ILE A 5 -33.08 47.02 29.39
C ILE A 5 -32.83 45.50 29.27
N PHE A 6 -33.78 44.66 29.69
CA PHE A 6 -33.65 43.21 29.64
C PHE A 6 -33.87 42.62 28.23
N LEU A 7 -34.69 43.27 27.40
CA LEU A 7 -34.96 42.83 26.03
C LEU A 7 -33.84 43.19 25.05
N THR A 8 -33.14 44.31 25.27
CA THR A 8 -31.98 44.69 24.44
C THR A 8 -30.73 43.85 24.77
N ALA A 9 -30.57 43.40 26.01
CA ALA A 9 -29.45 42.54 26.41
C ALA A 9 -29.55 41.12 25.82
N ILE A 10 -30.77 40.59 25.64
CA ILE A 10 -30.98 39.26 25.05
C ILE A 10 -30.76 39.28 23.51
N ALA A 11 -31.09 40.38 22.83
CA ALA A 11 -30.87 40.50 21.38
C ALA A 11 -29.39 40.64 21.00
N VAL A 12 -28.54 41.21 21.87
CA VAL A 12 -27.09 41.32 21.65
C VAL A 12 -26.36 40.01 21.94
N VAL A 13 -26.86 39.19 22.87
CA VAL A 13 -26.27 37.85 23.13
C VAL A 13 -26.66 36.83 22.05
N LEU A 14 -27.86 36.94 21.46
CA LEU A 14 -28.29 36.08 20.35
C LEU A 14 -27.63 36.42 19.01
N SER A 15 -27.13 37.64 18.82
CA SER A 15 -26.36 38.02 17.62
C SER A 15 -24.88 37.62 17.69
N PHE A 16 -24.34 37.36 18.88
CA PHE A 16 -23.01 36.76 19.05
C PHE A 16 -23.00 35.22 18.92
N LEU A 17 -24.17 34.56 19.05
CA LEU A 17 -24.30 33.10 18.87
C LEU A 17 -24.64 32.68 17.44
N ALA A 18 -25.00 33.61 16.56
CA ALA A 18 -25.26 33.36 15.13
C ALA A 18 -24.03 33.53 14.24
N GLY A 19 -22.87 33.91 14.80
CA GLY A 19 -21.63 34.17 14.04
C GLY A 19 -20.60 33.03 14.03
N ALA A 20 -20.88 31.88 14.65
CA ALA A 20 -19.90 30.80 14.83
C ALA A 20 -20.30 29.44 14.21
N CYS A 21 -21.28 29.43 13.31
CA CYS A 21 -21.58 28.27 12.46
C CYS A 21 -21.60 28.71 10.99
N GLN A 22 -20.44 29.08 10.46
CA GLN A 22 -20.14 28.79 9.07
C GLN A 22 -19.23 27.58 9.07
N SER A 23 -19.83 26.38 9.08
CA SER A 23 -19.19 25.25 8.41
C SER A 23 -19.16 25.64 6.93
N THR A 24 -18.08 26.26 6.50
CA THR A 24 -17.77 26.34 5.09
C THR A 24 -17.53 24.90 4.65
N ASN A 25 -18.59 24.24 4.18
CA ASN A 25 -18.49 23.07 3.29
C ASN A 25 -17.96 23.55 1.93
N ALA A 26 -16.82 24.26 1.94
CA ALA A 26 -15.98 24.25 0.77
C ALA A 26 -15.42 22.84 0.72
N PRO A 27 -15.55 22.10 -0.40
CA PRO A 27 -14.84 20.84 -0.53
C PRO A 27 -13.36 21.12 -0.24
N LEU A 28 -12.78 20.33 0.66
CA LEU A 28 -11.33 20.27 0.83
C LEU A 28 -10.80 19.83 -0.53
N LYS A 29 -10.29 20.79 -1.31
CA LYS A 29 -9.59 20.46 -2.54
C LYS A 29 -8.24 19.88 -2.15
N VAL A 30 -7.84 18.80 -2.82
CA VAL A 30 -6.42 18.48 -2.86
C VAL A 30 -5.70 19.71 -3.40
N GLU A 31 -4.71 20.17 -2.63
CA GLU A 31 -3.84 21.27 -3.02
C GLU A 31 -3.22 20.92 -4.38
N GLU A 32 -3.37 21.78 -5.40
CA GLU A 32 -2.95 21.51 -6.79
C GLU A 32 -1.44 21.18 -6.92
N ASN A 33 -0.65 21.48 -5.89
CA ASN A 33 0.77 21.21 -5.78
C ASN A 33 1.12 19.99 -4.91
N ALA A 34 0.14 19.16 -4.52
CA ALA A 34 0.41 17.92 -3.81
C ALA A 34 1.15 16.91 -4.71
N LEU A 35 2.36 16.55 -4.33
CA LEU A 35 3.22 15.60 -5.03
C LEU A 35 2.99 14.16 -4.55
N LEU A 36 2.92 13.98 -3.23
CA LEU A 36 2.82 12.67 -2.59
C LEU A 36 1.99 12.76 -1.33
N SER A 37 1.52 11.59 -0.87
CA SER A 37 0.77 11.46 0.37
C SER A 37 1.32 10.33 1.22
N VAL A 38 1.33 10.53 2.54
CA VAL A 38 1.66 9.50 3.53
C VAL A 38 0.48 9.30 4.48
N ILE A 39 0.14 8.04 4.72
CA ILE A 39 -0.91 7.62 5.64
C ILE A 39 -0.29 7.46 7.03
N THR A 40 -0.87 8.12 8.04
CA THR A 40 -0.68 7.76 9.45
C THR A 40 -1.95 7.16 10.00
N THR A 41 -1.84 6.13 10.82
CA THR A 41 -2.98 5.38 11.35
C THR A 41 -2.71 4.93 12.78
N SER A 42 -3.77 4.56 13.50
CA SER A 42 -3.71 3.95 14.82
C SER A 42 -4.43 2.61 14.85
N GLY A 43 -3.85 1.63 15.55
CA GLY A 43 -4.49 0.34 15.81
C GLY A 43 -5.46 0.36 17.01
N ILE A 44 -5.45 1.42 17.80
CA ILE A 44 -6.22 1.53 19.05
C ILE A 44 -7.26 2.65 19.04
N LYS A 45 -7.25 3.50 18.01
CA LYS A 45 -8.20 4.59 17.81
C LYS A 45 -8.62 4.62 16.35
N LYS A 46 -9.87 5.01 16.09
CA LYS A 46 -10.38 5.30 14.75
C LYS A 46 -9.90 6.68 14.28
N GLU A 47 -8.58 6.85 14.25
CA GLU A 47 -7.92 8.07 13.81
C GLU A 47 -6.84 7.68 12.80
N SER A 48 -7.09 8.01 11.54
CA SER A 48 -6.12 7.94 10.46
C SER A 48 -6.08 9.26 9.72
N THR A 49 -5.00 9.54 9.00
CA THR A 49 -4.83 10.81 8.29
C THR A 49 -3.97 10.60 7.05
N LEU A 50 -4.40 11.17 5.93
CA LEU A 50 -3.56 11.38 4.76
C LEU A 50 -2.85 12.72 4.94
N HIS A 51 -1.51 12.74 4.90
CA HIS A 51 -0.71 13.95 4.91
C HIS A 51 -0.20 14.21 3.50
N PHE A 52 -0.55 15.37 2.93
CA PHE A 52 -0.15 15.76 1.58
C PHE A 52 1.13 16.59 1.62
N PHE A 53 2.07 16.26 0.75
CA PHE A 53 3.38 16.91 0.65
C PHE A 53 3.56 17.57 -0.71
N ASP A 54 4.23 18.72 -0.73
CA ASP A 54 4.73 19.35 -1.96
C ASP A 54 6.07 18.73 -2.43
N ASP A 55 6.64 19.29 -3.49
CA ASP A 55 7.93 18.94 -4.07
C ASP A 55 9.14 19.30 -3.19
N GLU A 56 8.94 20.13 -2.19
CA GLU A 56 9.94 20.45 -1.16
C GLU A 56 9.85 19.52 0.06
N LEU A 57 8.92 18.55 0.06
CA LEU A 57 8.59 17.69 1.18
C LEU A 57 8.06 18.45 2.42
N ASN A 58 7.39 19.58 2.21
CA ASN A 58 6.61 20.26 3.23
C ASN A 58 5.18 19.70 3.26
N VAL A 59 4.61 19.57 4.46
CA VAL A 59 3.19 19.23 4.60
C VAL A 59 2.34 20.44 4.21
N ILE A 60 1.56 20.30 3.13
CA ILE A 60 0.69 21.37 2.60
C ILE A 60 -0.78 21.17 2.99
N GLY A 61 -1.16 19.97 3.42
CA GLY A 61 -2.52 19.68 3.84
C GLY A 61 -2.66 18.31 4.49
N SER A 62 -3.83 18.06 5.04
CA SER A 62 -4.16 16.76 5.62
C SER A 62 -5.64 16.44 5.49
N TYR A 63 -5.96 15.16 5.30
CA TYR A 63 -7.33 14.66 5.27
C TYR A 63 -7.55 13.61 6.36
N HIS A 64 -8.47 13.89 7.30
CA HIS A 64 -8.75 13.01 8.42
C HIS A 64 -9.71 11.88 8.04
N LEU A 65 -9.37 10.66 8.43
CA LEU A 65 -10.14 9.45 8.21
C LEU A 65 -10.58 8.88 9.56
N PRO A 66 -11.90 8.70 9.81
CA PRO A 66 -12.42 8.16 11.07
C PRO A 66 -12.32 6.63 11.14
N TYR A 67 -11.16 6.09 10.78
CA TYR A 67 -10.89 4.66 10.65
C TYR A 67 -9.59 4.29 11.38
N ALA A 68 -9.52 3.05 11.86
CA ALA A 68 -8.36 2.48 12.53
C ALA A 68 -7.64 1.51 11.58
N SER A 69 -6.33 1.37 11.74
CA SER A 69 -5.49 0.45 10.95
C SER A 69 -5.73 0.57 9.44
N VAL A 70 -5.72 1.80 8.93
CA VAL A 70 -5.82 2.10 7.49
C VAL A 70 -4.47 1.89 6.81
N GLY A 71 -4.46 1.12 5.73
CA GLY A 71 -3.24 0.74 5.02
C GLY A 71 -2.41 -0.28 5.79
N ASN A 72 -1.26 -0.63 5.22
CA ASN A 72 -0.34 -1.62 5.78
C ASN A 72 1.04 -1.47 5.14
N HIS A 73 2.11 -1.32 5.92
CA HIS A 73 3.49 -1.22 5.41
C HIS A 73 3.95 -2.45 4.59
N PHE A 74 3.35 -3.62 4.81
CA PHE A 74 3.61 -4.82 4.00
C PHE A 74 3.10 -4.68 2.55
N TYR A 75 2.12 -3.82 2.28
CA TYR A 75 1.47 -3.68 0.97
C TYR A 75 1.56 -2.24 0.46
N VAL A 76 1.46 -2.07 -0.85
CA VAL A 76 1.44 -0.73 -1.47
C VAL A 76 -0.03 -0.30 -1.61
N PRO A 77 -0.38 0.97 -1.34
CA PRO A 77 -1.69 1.52 -1.68
C PRO A 77 -2.05 1.30 -3.16
N GLU A 78 -3.30 0.91 -3.45
CA GLU A 78 -3.76 0.68 -4.83
C GLU A 78 -4.44 1.93 -5.37
N ILE A 79 -3.95 2.44 -6.51
CA ILE A 79 -4.43 3.68 -7.12
C ILE A 79 -4.71 3.46 -8.61
N GLN A 80 -5.87 3.91 -9.06
CA GLN A 80 -6.22 3.96 -10.48
C GLN A 80 -6.79 5.35 -10.81
N GLY A 81 -6.01 6.16 -11.55
CA GLY A 81 -6.39 7.55 -11.79
C GLY A 81 -6.48 8.32 -10.47
N HIS A 82 -7.66 8.89 -10.17
CA HIS A 82 -7.92 9.59 -8.92
C HIS A 82 -8.52 8.70 -7.81
N ASP A 83 -8.73 7.41 -8.07
CA ASP A 83 -9.35 6.50 -7.10
C ASP A 83 -8.28 5.75 -6.31
N LEU A 84 -8.29 5.92 -4.98
CA LEU A 84 -7.43 5.23 -4.03
C LEU A 84 -8.22 4.19 -3.25
N PHE A 85 -7.70 2.97 -3.17
CA PHE A 85 -8.27 1.87 -2.39
C PHE A 85 -7.31 1.44 -1.27
N LEU A 86 -7.79 1.49 -0.03
CA LEU A 86 -7.01 1.16 1.15
C LEU A 86 -7.69 0.08 2.00
N PRO A 87 -6.99 -1.03 2.32
CA PRO A 87 -7.52 -1.97 3.30
C PRO A 87 -7.62 -1.30 4.66
N THR A 88 -8.59 -1.75 5.45
CA THR A 88 -8.72 -1.36 6.85
C THR A 88 -8.91 -2.58 7.72
N HIS A 89 -8.29 -2.59 8.89
CA HIS A 89 -8.44 -3.72 9.83
C HIS A 89 -9.30 -3.38 11.04
N GLY A 90 -9.72 -2.14 11.21
CA GLY A 90 -10.39 -1.73 12.45
C GLY A 90 -9.40 -1.75 13.61
N TYR A 91 -9.86 -2.12 14.81
CA TYR A 91 -8.96 -2.16 15.96
C TYR A 91 -8.00 -3.34 15.84
N ALA A 92 -6.70 -3.11 16.02
CA ALA A 92 -5.65 -4.12 15.79
C ALA A 92 -5.83 -5.42 16.61
N HIS A 93 -6.50 -5.34 17.76
CA HIS A 93 -6.80 -6.49 18.62
C HIS A 93 -8.07 -7.26 18.23
N LEU A 94 -8.95 -6.67 17.41
CA LEU A 94 -10.19 -7.30 16.93
C LEU A 94 -10.06 -7.75 15.47
N LYS A 95 -9.44 -6.90 14.63
CA LYS A 95 -9.34 -7.08 13.19
C LYS A 95 -10.70 -7.33 12.54
N ASP A 96 -11.69 -6.51 12.89
CA ASP A 96 -13.12 -6.73 12.64
C ASP A 96 -13.73 -5.88 11.52
N GLU A 97 -12.93 -5.05 10.85
CA GLU A 97 -13.40 -4.23 9.75
C GLU A 97 -13.47 -5.03 8.44
N GLU A 98 -14.62 -4.96 7.76
CA GLU A 98 -14.95 -5.76 6.57
C GLU A 98 -15.00 -4.90 5.29
N ASN A 99 -14.45 -3.69 5.38
CA ASN A 99 -14.48 -2.70 4.32
C ASN A 99 -13.08 -2.37 3.78
N VAL A 100 -13.02 -2.06 2.50
CA VAL A 100 -11.93 -1.29 1.88
C VAL A 100 -12.40 0.15 1.78
N LEU A 101 -11.54 1.13 2.09
CA LEU A 101 -11.86 2.53 1.83
C LEU A 101 -11.57 2.85 0.38
N HIS A 102 -12.58 3.33 -0.33
CA HIS A 102 -12.43 4.04 -1.59
C HIS A 102 -12.35 5.54 -1.29
N ILE A 103 -11.32 6.20 -1.79
CA ILE A 103 -11.11 7.64 -1.63
C ILE A 103 -10.92 8.24 -3.02
N ASP A 104 -11.83 9.13 -3.42
CA ASP A 104 -11.63 10.00 -4.59
C ASP A 104 -10.64 11.09 -4.21
N LEU A 105 -9.43 11.05 -4.76
CA LEU A 105 -8.36 12.00 -4.49
C LEU A 105 -8.60 13.37 -5.13
N SER A 106 -9.56 13.55 -6.05
CA SER A 106 -9.86 14.87 -6.60
C SER A 106 -10.78 15.69 -5.68
N GLU A 107 -11.74 15.02 -5.03
CA GLU A 107 -12.73 15.65 -4.16
C GLU A 107 -12.54 15.34 -2.66
N LEU A 108 -11.62 14.43 -2.33
CA LEU A 108 -11.42 13.87 -0.99
C LEU A 108 -12.73 13.33 -0.40
N ASN A 109 -13.50 12.63 -1.22
CA ASN A 109 -14.66 11.88 -0.77
C ASN A 109 -14.24 10.45 -0.41
N CYS A 110 -14.65 9.98 0.77
CA CYS A 110 -14.29 8.66 1.27
C CYS A 110 -15.56 7.81 1.43
N THR A 111 -15.62 6.68 0.72
CA THR A 111 -16.74 5.74 0.74
C THR A 111 -16.23 4.34 1.10
N PRO A 112 -16.82 3.65 2.09
CA PRO A 112 -16.47 2.27 2.37
C PRO A 112 -17.07 1.35 1.29
N VAL A 113 -16.26 0.43 0.78
CA VAL A 113 -16.67 -0.67 -0.09
C VAL A 113 -16.74 -1.94 0.74
N PHE A 114 -17.94 -2.49 0.88
CA PHE A 114 -18.17 -3.68 1.69
C PHE A 114 -17.66 -4.95 0.98
N VAL A 115 -16.80 -5.69 1.67
CA VAL A 115 -16.23 -6.96 1.20
C VAL A 115 -16.84 -8.15 1.96
N GLY A 116 -17.33 -7.93 3.19
CA GLY A 116 -17.89 -9.00 4.03
C GLY A 116 -16.87 -10.02 4.50
N GLN A 117 -15.58 -9.66 4.46
CA GLN A 117 -14.48 -10.44 4.99
C GLN A 117 -13.56 -9.53 5.80
N PRO A 118 -13.28 -9.85 7.08
CA PRO A 118 -12.42 -9.03 7.90
C PRO A 118 -10.94 -9.33 7.70
N GLY A 119 -10.07 -8.42 8.16
CA GLY A 119 -8.62 -8.63 8.15
C GLY A 119 -8.00 -8.64 6.75
N ILE A 120 -8.49 -7.75 5.88
CA ILE A 120 -8.09 -7.63 4.48
C ILE A 120 -6.61 -7.27 4.37
N ASN A 121 -5.80 -8.15 3.79
CA ASN A 121 -4.36 -7.93 3.66
C ASN A 121 -4.03 -7.08 2.44
N CYS A 122 -4.51 -7.49 1.26
CA CYS A 122 -4.16 -6.90 -0.02
C CYS A 122 -5.42 -6.55 -0.81
N VAL A 123 -5.30 -5.54 -1.66
CA VAL A 123 -6.29 -5.11 -2.65
C VAL A 123 -5.66 -5.11 -4.05
N SER A 124 -6.47 -5.27 -5.10
CA SER A 124 -6.09 -5.07 -6.50
C SER A 124 -7.32 -4.73 -7.34
N LEU A 125 -7.17 -3.89 -8.36
CA LEU A 125 -8.25 -3.49 -9.26
C LEU A 125 -8.10 -4.09 -10.66
N GLN A 126 -9.20 -4.62 -11.20
CA GLN A 126 -9.25 -5.08 -12.59
C GLN A 126 -10.65 -4.85 -13.17
N ASN A 127 -10.73 -4.13 -14.29
CA ASN A 127 -11.94 -4.01 -15.11
C ASN A 127 -13.23 -3.62 -14.33
N GLY A 128 -13.12 -2.71 -13.36
CA GLY A 128 -14.26 -2.28 -12.53
C GLY A 128 -14.59 -3.21 -11.36
N PHE A 129 -13.75 -4.21 -11.11
CA PHE A 129 -13.83 -5.08 -9.94
C PHE A 129 -12.71 -4.78 -8.95
N LEU A 130 -13.05 -4.79 -7.67
CA LEU A 130 -12.10 -4.78 -6.57
C LEU A 130 -11.87 -6.22 -6.10
N TYR A 131 -10.63 -6.67 -6.13
CA TYR A 131 -10.20 -7.94 -5.58
C TYR A 131 -9.48 -7.73 -4.27
N THR A 132 -9.78 -8.58 -3.28
CA THR A 132 -9.12 -8.53 -1.97
C THR A 132 -8.75 -9.92 -1.50
N CYS A 133 -7.74 -10.04 -0.63
CA CYS A 133 -7.48 -11.30 0.06
C CYS A 133 -7.28 -11.13 1.56
N ASN A 134 -7.72 -12.13 2.30
CA ASN A 134 -7.49 -12.29 3.73
C ASN A 134 -7.32 -13.78 4.07
N THR A 135 -6.88 -14.08 5.28
CA THR A 135 -6.77 -15.46 5.79
C THR A 135 -7.35 -15.55 7.18
N LEU A 136 -8.32 -16.44 7.37
CA LEU A 136 -8.99 -16.69 8.64
C LEU A 136 -9.02 -18.20 8.89
N ASN A 137 -8.56 -18.62 10.08
CA ASN A 137 -8.58 -20.03 10.50
C ASN A 137 -7.99 -20.99 9.45
N ASN A 138 -6.82 -20.64 8.91
CA ASN A 138 -6.10 -21.39 7.87
C ASN A 138 -6.86 -21.54 6.53
N VAL A 139 -7.86 -20.70 6.27
CA VAL A 139 -8.53 -20.60 4.97
C VAL A 139 -8.32 -19.19 4.45
N SER A 140 -7.73 -19.06 3.28
CA SER A 140 -7.71 -17.78 2.58
C SER A 140 -8.96 -17.60 1.74
N TYR A 141 -9.42 -16.36 1.66
CA TYR A 141 -10.49 -15.94 0.77
C TYR A 141 -9.90 -14.95 -0.23
N ILE A 142 -10.24 -15.13 -1.49
CA ILE A 142 -10.16 -14.07 -2.49
C ILE A 142 -11.58 -13.59 -2.72
N SER A 143 -11.85 -12.34 -2.39
CA SER A 143 -13.15 -11.71 -2.61
C SER A 143 -13.09 -10.83 -3.84
N LYS A 144 -14.13 -10.88 -4.66
CA LYS A 144 -14.34 -10.03 -5.83
C LYS A 144 -15.59 -9.20 -5.60
N VAL A 145 -15.44 -7.87 -5.67
CA VAL A 145 -16.54 -6.91 -5.53
C VAL A 145 -16.76 -6.21 -6.86
N ASP A 146 -17.98 -6.28 -7.40
CA ASP A 146 -18.42 -5.47 -8.54
C ASP A 146 -18.70 -4.04 -8.06
N LEU A 147 -17.87 -3.07 -8.44
CA LEU A 147 -18.00 -1.69 -7.96
C LEU A 147 -19.24 -0.97 -8.50
N SER A 148 -19.91 -1.51 -9.53
CA SER A 148 -21.12 -0.91 -10.11
C SER A 148 -22.40 -1.28 -9.35
N CYS A 149 -22.40 -2.43 -8.66
CA CYS A 149 -23.59 -2.95 -7.97
C CYS A 149 -23.32 -3.54 -6.58
N GLU A 150 -22.07 -3.45 -6.10
CA GLU A 150 -21.60 -3.91 -4.79
C GLU A 150 -21.83 -5.41 -4.54
N LYS A 151 -21.95 -6.20 -5.60
CA LYS A 151 -22.07 -7.65 -5.48
C LYS A 151 -20.72 -8.25 -5.09
N VAL A 152 -20.72 -9.06 -4.04
CA VAL A 152 -19.53 -9.77 -3.55
C VAL A 152 -19.59 -11.25 -3.90
N GLU A 153 -18.48 -11.77 -4.42
CA GLU A 153 -18.22 -13.19 -4.66
C GLU A 153 -16.94 -13.61 -3.94
N ASN A 154 -16.83 -14.89 -3.55
CA ASN A 154 -15.67 -15.40 -2.81
C ASN A 154 -15.17 -16.72 -3.39
N ALA A 155 -13.86 -16.81 -3.58
CA ALA A 155 -13.13 -18.06 -3.81
C ALA A 155 -12.36 -18.46 -2.55
N LEU A 156 -12.37 -19.76 -2.21
CA LEU A 156 -11.78 -20.29 -0.98
C LEU A 156 -10.52 -21.10 -1.28
N PHE A 157 -9.47 -20.87 -0.50
CA PHE A 157 -8.18 -21.55 -0.58
C PHE A 157 -7.81 -22.14 0.80
N PRO A 158 -8.23 -23.39 1.08
CA PRO A 158 -7.93 -24.05 2.34
C PRO A 158 -6.43 -24.35 2.49
N GLN A 159 -5.91 -24.18 3.71
CA GLN A 159 -4.50 -24.40 4.08
C GLN A 159 -3.50 -23.60 3.24
N ILE A 160 -3.93 -22.46 2.70
CA ILE A 160 -3.07 -21.49 2.02
C ILE A 160 -3.19 -20.16 2.73
N TYR A 161 -2.07 -19.46 2.90
CA TYR A 161 -1.98 -18.05 3.27
C TYR A 161 -1.75 -17.22 2.01
N MET A 162 -2.77 -16.44 1.60
CA MET A 162 -2.67 -15.53 0.46
C MET A 162 -2.01 -14.22 0.89
N THR A 163 -0.93 -13.88 0.18
CA THR A 163 -0.05 -12.77 0.54
C THR A 163 -0.31 -11.56 -0.34
N LYS A 164 -0.10 -11.67 -1.65
CA LYS A 164 -0.25 -10.57 -2.59
C LYS A 164 -1.20 -10.93 -3.72
N LEU A 165 -2.02 -9.96 -4.09
CA LEU A 165 -2.78 -9.92 -5.33
C LEU A 165 -2.20 -8.86 -6.25
N ILE A 166 -2.09 -9.18 -7.53
CA ILE A 166 -1.80 -8.23 -8.60
C ILE A 166 -2.57 -8.66 -9.84
N SER A 167 -3.08 -7.73 -10.62
CA SER A 167 -3.88 -8.06 -11.81
C SER A 167 -3.42 -7.26 -13.02
N ASP A 168 -3.64 -7.84 -14.20
CA ASP A 168 -3.58 -7.11 -15.47
C ASP A 168 -4.99 -7.02 -16.09
N GLU A 169 -5.11 -6.73 -17.37
CA GLU A 169 -6.43 -6.66 -18.04
C GLU A 169 -7.15 -8.02 -18.13
N THR A 170 -6.43 -9.13 -18.00
CA THR A 170 -6.91 -10.49 -18.29
C THR A 170 -7.00 -11.36 -17.05
N PHE A 171 -5.95 -11.39 -16.23
CA PHE A 171 -5.80 -12.33 -15.13
C PHE A 171 -5.57 -11.64 -13.79
N LEU A 172 -6.06 -12.30 -12.74
CA LEU A 172 -5.64 -12.03 -11.38
C LEU A 172 -4.53 -13.02 -11.01
N TYR A 173 -3.44 -12.51 -10.49
CA TYR A 173 -2.30 -13.26 -10.00
C TYR A 173 -2.29 -13.23 -8.48
N ALA A 174 -2.33 -14.39 -7.84
CA ALA A 174 -2.38 -14.53 -6.39
C ALA A 174 -1.20 -15.35 -5.87
N PHE A 175 -0.39 -14.74 -5.01
CA PHE A 175 0.73 -15.41 -4.35
C PHE A 175 0.26 -16.07 -3.05
N GLY A 176 0.43 -17.39 -2.94
CA GLY A 176 -0.01 -18.16 -1.80
C GLY A 176 1.10 -19.04 -1.21
N THR A 177 1.17 -19.09 0.12
CA THR A 177 2.06 -20.01 0.86
C THR A 177 1.23 -21.08 1.56
N ALA A 178 1.53 -22.36 1.34
CA ALA A 178 0.85 -23.46 2.00
C ALA A 178 1.19 -23.52 3.49
N LEU A 179 0.16 -23.67 4.32
CA LEU A 179 0.22 -23.78 5.78
C LEU A 179 0.41 -25.24 6.21
N ALA A 180 1.52 -25.84 5.78
CA ALA A 180 1.90 -27.22 6.11
C ALA A 180 3.21 -27.26 6.91
N GLU A 181 3.60 -28.44 7.44
CA GLU A 181 4.89 -28.61 8.13
C GLU A 181 6.08 -28.20 7.26
N ASN A 182 5.99 -28.45 5.95
CA ASN A 182 6.91 -27.92 4.96
C ASN A 182 6.19 -26.84 4.16
N LEU A 183 6.60 -25.58 4.37
CA LEU A 183 6.06 -24.45 3.64
C LEU A 183 6.41 -24.58 2.14
N SER A 184 5.42 -24.38 1.29
CA SER A 184 5.59 -24.30 -0.17
C SER A 184 4.88 -23.04 -0.67
N SER A 185 5.37 -22.43 -1.74
CA SER A 185 4.76 -21.25 -2.33
C SER A 185 4.30 -21.52 -3.75
N SER A 186 3.22 -20.85 -4.16
CA SER A 186 2.68 -20.95 -5.50
C SER A 186 2.11 -19.62 -5.96
N LEU A 187 2.20 -19.39 -7.27
CA LEU A 187 1.47 -18.35 -7.97
C LEU A 187 0.23 -18.98 -8.62
N TYR A 188 -0.95 -18.57 -8.19
CA TYR A 188 -2.21 -18.96 -8.80
C TYR A 188 -2.60 -17.92 -9.84
N ILE A 189 -2.99 -18.36 -11.02
CA ILE A 189 -3.49 -17.50 -12.10
C ILE A 189 -4.99 -17.75 -12.21
N LEU A 190 -5.80 -16.72 -11.97
CA LEU A 190 -7.25 -16.79 -11.97
C LEU A 190 -7.81 -15.98 -13.13
N ASP A 191 -8.87 -16.52 -13.75
CA ASP A 191 -9.66 -15.77 -14.72
C ASP A 191 -10.68 -14.83 -14.03
N GLN A 192 -11.49 -14.14 -14.83
CA GLN A 192 -12.50 -13.21 -14.30
C GLN A 192 -13.60 -13.89 -13.46
N ASN A 193 -13.81 -15.20 -13.60
CA ASN A 193 -14.77 -15.95 -12.77
C ASN A 193 -14.15 -16.42 -11.45
N MET A 194 -12.89 -16.05 -11.18
CA MET A 194 -12.07 -16.54 -10.06
C MET A 194 -11.77 -18.05 -10.15
N ASP A 195 -11.84 -18.64 -11.34
CA ASP A 195 -11.41 -20.01 -11.56
C ASP A 195 -9.88 -20.04 -11.77
N VAL A 196 -9.20 -20.96 -11.09
CA VAL A 196 -7.75 -21.16 -11.26
C VAL A 196 -7.49 -21.82 -12.60
N VAL A 197 -6.88 -21.07 -13.53
CA VAL A 197 -6.53 -21.54 -14.87
C VAL A 197 -5.10 -22.04 -14.99
N ASP A 198 -4.24 -21.68 -14.03
CA ASP A 198 -2.88 -22.19 -13.91
C ASP A 198 -2.32 -22.03 -12.49
N THR A 199 -1.31 -22.82 -12.16
CA THR A 199 -0.56 -22.74 -10.91
C THR A 199 0.93 -22.97 -11.17
N VAL A 200 1.76 -22.03 -10.72
CA VAL A 200 3.22 -22.11 -10.85
C VAL A 200 3.83 -22.36 -9.47
N ASP A 201 4.70 -23.36 -9.36
CA ASP A 201 5.45 -23.64 -8.12
C ASP A 201 6.57 -22.61 -7.91
N LEU A 202 6.56 -21.96 -6.75
CA LEU A 202 7.54 -20.96 -6.34
C LEU A 202 8.42 -21.44 -5.17
N THR A 203 8.22 -22.66 -4.68
CA THR A 203 8.86 -23.17 -3.45
C THR A 203 10.38 -23.01 -3.44
N GLY A 204 11.02 -23.21 -4.60
CA GLY A 204 12.48 -23.07 -4.74
C GLY A 204 13.00 -21.63 -4.72
N LEU A 205 12.13 -20.63 -4.89
CA LEU A 205 12.47 -19.21 -4.88
C LEU A 205 12.33 -18.62 -3.48
N GLY A 206 11.28 -19.02 -2.76
CA GLY A 206 11.00 -18.60 -1.39
C GLY A 206 9.50 -18.53 -1.12
N ILE A 207 9.15 -17.93 0.01
CA ILE A 207 7.76 -17.77 0.48
C ILE A 207 7.47 -16.30 0.74
N THR A 208 6.23 -16.00 1.14
CA THR A 208 5.79 -14.68 1.65
C THR A 208 6.05 -13.50 0.69
N GLN A 209 5.63 -13.64 -0.56
CA GLN A 209 5.72 -12.59 -1.58
C GLN A 209 4.76 -11.41 -1.27
N TYR A 210 5.17 -10.47 -0.42
CA TYR A 210 4.34 -9.31 -0.05
C TYR A 210 4.35 -8.19 -1.11
N LYS A 211 5.43 -8.08 -1.89
CA LYS A 211 5.62 -7.01 -2.88
C LYS A 211 5.90 -7.61 -4.25
N ALA A 212 5.22 -7.07 -5.25
CA ALA A 212 5.38 -7.41 -6.64
C ALA A 212 5.08 -6.19 -7.50
N VAL A 213 5.79 -6.07 -8.61
CA VAL A 213 5.61 -5.05 -9.65
C VAL A 213 5.53 -5.74 -11.01
N GLN A 214 4.99 -5.06 -12.00
CA GLN A 214 4.83 -5.63 -13.34
C GLN A 214 5.02 -4.59 -14.42
N ASP A 215 5.54 -5.04 -15.56
CA ASP A 215 5.45 -4.35 -16.84
C ASP A 215 4.45 -5.08 -17.75
N GLU A 216 4.53 -4.90 -19.07
CA GLU A 216 3.66 -5.60 -20.03
C GLU A 216 3.89 -7.12 -20.04
N ASP A 217 5.15 -7.56 -19.94
CA ASP A 217 5.57 -8.93 -20.21
C ASP A 217 5.72 -9.80 -18.96
N CYS A 218 6.08 -9.19 -17.82
CA CYS A 218 6.60 -9.89 -16.65
C CYS A 218 5.98 -9.39 -15.33
N LEU A 219 5.85 -10.31 -14.38
CA LEU A 219 5.65 -10.04 -12.96
C LEU A 219 6.98 -10.23 -12.22
N TYR A 220 7.49 -9.19 -11.59
CA TYR A 220 8.67 -9.23 -10.73
C TYR A 220 8.24 -9.23 -9.27
N PHE A 221 8.79 -10.14 -8.47
CA PHE A 221 8.39 -10.26 -7.06
C PHE A 221 9.57 -10.63 -6.17
N SER A 222 9.52 -10.14 -4.93
CA SER A 222 10.55 -10.35 -3.94
C SER A 222 10.33 -11.65 -3.17
N ASN A 223 11.42 -12.31 -2.80
CA ASN A 223 11.39 -13.51 -1.96
C ASN A 223 12.29 -13.27 -0.74
N PRO A 224 11.81 -12.56 0.29
CA PRO A 224 12.67 -12.16 1.41
C PRO A 224 13.19 -13.36 2.20
N VAL A 225 12.39 -14.43 2.30
CA VAL A 225 12.73 -15.64 3.06
C VAL A 225 12.42 -16.94 2.32
N ASP A 226 13.15 -18.00 2.66
CA ASP A 226 12.91 -19.34 2.13
C ASP A 226 11.86 -20.11 2.91
N SER A 227 11.58 -21.35 2.51
CA SER A 227 10.62 -22.24 3.19
C SER A 227 10.95 -22.59 4.66
N GLN A 228 12.15 -22.23 5.13
CA GLN A 228 12.60 -22.38 6.53
C GLN A 228 12.68 -21.04 7.26
N ASP A 229 12.08 -19.98 6.69
CA ASP A 229 12.08 -18.61 7.23
C ASP A 229 13.50 -18.01 7.35
N ARG A 230 14.43 -18.44 6.48
CA ARG A 230 15.79 -17.89 6.44
C ARG A 230 15.88 -16.81 5.37
N PRO A 231 16.62 -15.71 5.60
CA PRO A 231 16.83 -14.66 4.60
C PRO A 231 17.31 -15.23 3.26
N THR A 232 16.76 -14.75 2.16
CA THR A 232 17.26 -15.04 0.81
C THR A 232 17.73 -13.79 0.10
N ASN A 233 18.40 -13.98 -1.02
CA ASN A 233 18.85 -12.96 -1.95
C ASN A 233 18.22 -13.17 -3.33
N ARG A 234 16.97 -13.63 -3.40
CA ARG A 234 16.32 -14.00 -4.68
C ARG A 234 15.14 -13.09 -5.01
N ILE A 235 15.05 -12.72 -6.28
CA ILE A 235 13.83 -12.20 -6.89
C ILE A 235 13.33 -13.18 -7.95
N GLY A 236 12.02 -13.20 -8.15
CA GLY A 236 11.37 -13.98 -9.20
C GLY A 236 10.90 -13.10 -10.33
N CYS A 237 10.89 -13.66 -11.54
CA CYS A 237 10.28 -13.06 -12.72
C CYS A 237 9.40 -14.11 -13.40
N PHE A 238 8.11 -13.85 -13.45
CA PHE A 238 7.15 -14.69 -14.16
C PHE A 238 6.78 -14.03 -15.48
N ASN A 239 7.08 -14.69 -16.60
CA ASN A 239 6.73 -14.20 -17.92
C ASN A 239 5.26 -14.54 -18.23
N LYS A 240 4.41 -13.52 -18.39
CA LYS A 240 2.95 -13.68 -18.51
C LYS A 240 2.52 -14.44 -19.76
N LYS A 241 3.32 -14.39 -20.84
CA LYS A 241 3.03 -15.01 -22.13
C LYS A 241 3.45 -16.48 -22.20
N SER A 242 4.72 -16.76 -21.90
CA SER A 242 5.27 -18.12 -21.93
C SER A 242 4.88 -18.94 -20.70
N ARG A 243 4.50 -18.25 -19.61
CA ARG A 243 4.25 -18.81 -18.28
C ARG A 243 5.47 -19.45 -17.62
N GLU A 244 6.66 -19.06 -18.08
CA GLU A 244 7.91 -19.52 -17.49
C GLU A 244 8.29 -18.66 -16.28
N ILE A 245 8.88 -19.31 -15.27
CA ILE A 245 9.45 -18.65 -14.10
C ILE A 245 10.97 -18.60 -14.20
N GLN A 246 11.53 -17.43 -13.93
CA GLN A 246 12.95 -17.18 -13.81
C GLN A 246 13.26 -16.69 -12.39
N SER A 247 14.48 -16.96 -11.93
CA SER A 247 14.98 -16.48 -10.63
C SER A 247 16.31 -15.79 -10.83
N PHE A 248 16.44 -14.59 -10.30
CA PHE A 248 17.70 -13.86 -10.27
C PHE A 248 18.27 -13.89 -8.86
N THR A 249 19.60 -13.97 -8.75
CA THR A 249 20.32 -13.96 -7.49
C THR A 249 20.97 -12.61 -7.29
N LEU A 250 20.71 -12.00 -6.13
CA LEU A 250 21.25 -10.70 -5.74
C LEU A 250 22.50 -10.85 -4.88
N ASP A 251 23.35 -9.83 -4.87
CA ASP A 251 24.51 -9.80 -3.98
C ASP A 251 24.13 -9.53 -2.51
N HIS A 252 22.92 -9.00 -2.28
CA HIS A 252 22.41 -8.59 -0.97
C HIS A 252 21.12 -9.34 -0.61
N PHE A 253 20.93 -9.62 0.70
CA PHE A 253 19.81 -10.39 1.24
C PHE A 253 18.58 -9.51 1.51
N MET A 254 17.45 -10.15 1.81
CA MET A 254 16.17 -9.52 2.17
C MET A 254 15.63 -8.56 1.11
N PRO A 255 15.53 -8.96 -0.18
CA PRO A 255 14.77 -8.16 -1.13
C PRO A 255 13.33 -8.03 -0.62
N ASN A 256 12.83 -6.80 -0.51
CA ASN A 256 11.50 -6.51 0.00
C ASN A 256 10.69 -5.68 -0.99
N ASP A 257 10.89 -4.37 -1.04
CA ASP A 257 10.13 -3.50 -1.95
C ASP A 257 10.81 -3.39 -3.32
N LEU A 258 9.99 -3.24 -4.36
CA LEU A 258 10.42 -3.28 -5.77
C LEU A 258 9.81 -2.13 -6.55
N LEU A 259 10.58 -1.53 -7.45
CA LEU A 259 10.08 -0.57 -8.44
C LEU A 259 10.75 -0.79 -9.79
N ILE A 260 10.00 -0.65 -10.87
CA ILE A 260 10.54 -0.69 -12.23
C ILE A 260 10.89 0.74 -12.68
N TYR A 261 12.06 0.90 -13.27
CA TYR A 261 12.48 2.10 -13.97
C TYR A 261 13.18 1.75 -15.27
N ASN A 262 12.53 2.04 -16.39
CA ASN A 262 13.01 1.60 -17.70
C ASN A 262 13.32 0.09 -17.63
N ASP A 263 14.54 -0.31 -18.00
CA ASP A 263 15.00 -1.70 -17.94
C ASP A 263 15.71 -2.05 -16.61
N THR A 264 15.48 -1.28 -15.54
CA THR A 264 16.11 -1.47 -14.22
C THR A 264 15.08 -1.73 -13.14
N LEU A 265 15.34 -2.73 -12.30
CA LEU A 265 14.60 -2.98 -11.08
C LEU A 265 15.33 -2.33 -9.90
N LEU A 266 14.65 -1.41 -9.20
CA LEU A 266 15.09 -0.86 -7.93
C LEU A 266 14.62 -1.80 -6.83
N ILE A 267 15.54 -2.30 -6.01
CA ILE A 267 15.27 -3.33 -5.00
C ILE A 267 15.68 -2.82 -3.63
N ALA A 268 14.72 -2.68 -2.73
CA ALA A 268 14.99 -2.36 -1.33
C ALA A 268 15.39 -3.63 -0.56
N HIS A 269 16.49 -3.54 0.19
CA HIS A 269 16.94 -4.58 1.11
C HIS A 269 16.51 -4.23 2.54
N TYR A 270 15.38 -4.81 2.99
CA TYR A 270 14.72 -4.44 4.23
C TYR A 270 13.94 -5.61 4.85
N ASN A 271 14.04 -5.77 6.17
CA ASN A 271 13.20 -6.67 6.95
C ASN A 271 12.08 -5.88 7.64
N PRO A 272 10.81 -6.00 7.19
CA PRO A 272 9.69 -5.27 7.79
C PRO A 272 9.35 -5.68 9.23
N VAL A 273 9.88 -6.82 9.71
CA VAL A 273 9.62 -7.32 11.08
C VAL A 273 10.66 -6.80 12.08
N THR A 274 11.95 -6.83 11.70
CA THR A 274 13.05 -6.39 12.59
C THR A 274 13.49 -4.96 12.35
N ALA A 275 13.00 -4.33 11.28
CA ALA A 275 13.46 -3.04 10.75
C ALA A 275 14.94 -3.00 10.34
N GLU A 276 15.57 -4.17 10.16
CA GLU A 276 16.94 -4.27 9.63
C GLU A 276 16.95 -3.86 8.15
N SER A 277 17.93 -3.05 7.76
CA SER A 277 18.06 -2.53 6.40
C SER A 277 19.53 -2.48 5.98
N ASP A 278 19.76 -2.56 4.68
CA ASP A 278 21.09 -2.52 4.08
C ASP A 278 21.20 -1.36 3.08
N GLY A 279 20.33 -1.35 2.07
CA GLY A 279 20.34 -0.32 1.03
C GLY A 279 19.44 -0.66 -0.15
N ILE A 280 19.75 -0.05 -1.29
CA ILE A 280 19.03 -0.26 -2.56
C ILE A 280 19.98 -0.86 -3.58
N THR A 281 19.49 -1.85 -4.33
CA THR A 281 20.18 -2.37 -5.51
C THR A 281 19.46 -1.91 -6.77
N LEU A 282 20.20 -1.33 -7.71
CA LEU A 282 19.79 -1.15 -9.10
C LEU A 282 20.19 -2.41 -9.87
N PHE A 283 19.21 -3.15 -10.37
CA PHE A 283 19.39 -4.38 -11.12
C PHE A 283 18.97 -4.18 -12.57
N ASP A 284 19.91 -4.22 -13.52
CA ASP A 284 19.62 -4.12 -14.94
C ASP A 284 19.04 -5.45 -15.45
N LEU A 285 17.81 -5.42 -15.97
CA LEU A 285 17.05 -6.61 -16.39
C LEU A 285 17.60 -7.27 -17.65
N ASN A 286 18.40 -6.55 -18.45
CA ASN A 286 18.95 -7.04 -19.71
C ASN A 286 20.34 -7.67 -19.54
N THR A 287 21.13 -7.12 -18.62
CA THR A 287 22.55 -7.47 -18.41
C THR A 287 22.81 -8.17 -17.08
N GLU A 288 21.84 -8.14 -16.16
CA GLU A 288 21.93 -8.63 -14.78
C GLU A 288 23.02 -7.94 -13.94
N ILE A 289 23.49 -6.76 -14.39
CA ILE A 289 24.45 -5.94 -13.63
C ILE A 289 23.74 -5.36 -12.40
N GLN A 290 24.42 -5.44 -11.26
CA GLN A 290 23.92 -4.98 -9.97
C GLN A 290 24.79 -3.84 -9.45
N THR A 291 24.17 -2.72 -9.08
CA THR A 291 24.83 -1.62 -8.38
C THR A 291 24.13 -1.39 -7.04
N HIS A 292 24.85 -1.63 -5.94
CA HIS A 292 24.31 -1.48 -4.60
C HIS A 292 24.68 -0.13 -3.97
N PHE A 293 23.70 0.50 -3.32
CA PHE A 293 23.81 1.76 -2.61
C PHE A 293 23.41 1.57 -1.15
N PRO A 294 24.38 1.49 -0.22
CA PRO A 294 24.07 1.42 1.20
C PRO A 294 23.44 2.72 1.67
N LEU A 295 22.37 2.63 2.45
CA LEU A 295 21.68 3.80 3.00
C LEU A 295 21.87 3.91 4.51
N SER A 296 21.90 5.13 5.03
CA SER A 296 22.05 5.39 6.47
C SER A 296 20.73 5.29 7.25
N HIS A 297 19.65 4.88 6.61
CA HIS A 297 18.30 4.76 7.16
C HIS A 297 17.61 3.53 6.56
N GLY A 298 16.51 3.07 7.16
CA GLY A 298 15.74 1.95 6.62
C GLY A 298 14.90 2.32 5.39
N ILE A 299 14.22 1.33 4.82
CA ILE A 299 13.48 1.45 3.56
C ILE A 299 12.16 0.66 3.68
N GLU A 300 11.16 1.22 4.36
CA GLU A 300 9.86 0.56 4.53
C GLU A 300 9.10 0.48 3.20
N GLN A 301 9.13 1.57 2.44
CA GLN A 301 8.44 1.66 1.17
C GLN A 301 9.15 2.65 0.25
N MET A 302 9.14 2.33 -1.04
CA MET A 302 9.61 3.19 -2.11
C MET A 302 8.42 3.65 -2.99
N VAL A 303 8.47 4.90 -3.44
CA VAL A 303 7.59 5.43 -4.48
C VAL A 303 8.46 6.21 -5.46
N ARG A 304 8.23 6.01 -6.76
CA ARG A 304 8.90 6.78 -7.81
C ARG A 304 7.98 7.87 -8.33
N ILE A 305 8.53 9.08 -8.51
CA ILE A 305 7.85 10.18 -9.19
C ILE A 305 8.85 10.81 -10.16
N GLU A 306 8.57 10.68 -11.46
CA GLU A 306 9.46 11.13 -12.53
C GLU A 306 10.86 10.52 -12.38
N ASP A 307 11.90 11.33 -12.16
CA ASP A 307 13.29 10.90 -11.98
C ASP A 307 13.72 10.79 -10.50
N SER A 308 12.82 11.15 -9.58
CA SER A 308 13.06 11.06 -8.14
C SER A 308 12.50 9.77 -7.55
N LEU A 309 13.27 9.19 -6.62
CA LEU A 309 12.89 8.11 -5.73
C LEU A 309 12.59 8.67 -4.34
N TYR A 310 11.40 8.38 -3.84
CA TYR A 310 10.96 8.73 -2.49
C TYR A 310 10.96 7.47 -1.63
N ILE A 311 11.64 7.55 -0.50
CA ILE A 311 11.72 6.45 0.47
C ILE A 311 11.03 6.88 1.76
N LEU A 312 10.05 6.10 2.18
CA LEU A 312 9.45 6.22 3.51
C LEU A 312 10.22 5.30 4.47
N PHE A 313 10.59 5.86 5.62
CA PHE A 313 11.06 5.08 6.76
C PHE A 313 10.65 5.76 8.05
N GLU A 314 9.97 5.02 8.92
CA GLU A 314 9.29 5.51 10.11
C GLU A 314 8.39 6.71 9.83
N LYS A 315 8.89 7.93 10.04
CA LYS A 315 8.16 9.19 9.89
C LYS A 315 8.91 10.20 9.04
N THR A 316 9.87 9.72 8.25
CA THR A 316 10.71 10.55 7.40
C THR A 316 10.59 10.09 5.96
N ILE A 317 10.48 11.06 5.08
CA ILE A 317 10.49 10.87 3.63
C ILE A 317 11.85 11.36 3.14
N TYR A 318 12.55 10.51 2.41
CA TYR A 318 13.84 10.83 1.80
C TYR A 318 13.67 10.89 0.29
N GLU A 319 14.10 11.99 -0.32
CA GLU A 319 14.14 12.11 -1.78
C GLU A 319 15.57 11.82 -2.27
N TYR A 320 15.64 10.98 -3.29
CA TYR A 320 16.85 10.66 -4.02
C TYR A 320 16.65 10.92 -5.51
N HIS A 321 17.69 11.38 -6.17
CA HIS A 321 17.78 11.41 -7.63
C HIS A 321 18.43 10.11 -8.11
N VAL A 322 17.84 9.49 -9.14
CA VAL A 322 18.30 8.21 -9.70
C VAL A 322 18.81 8.42 -11.12
N GLU A 323 20.10 8.18 -11.36
CA GLU A 323 20.70 8.20 -12.71
C GLU A 323 21.54 6.95 -12.90
N ASP A 324 21.17 6.06 -13.83
CA ASP A 324 21.87 4.83 -14.26
C ASP A 324 22.61 4.04 -13.16
N THR A 325 23.76 4.56 -12.71
CA THR A 325 24.65 3.95 -11.71
C THR A 325 24.88 4.84 -10.48
N ASN A 326 24.00 5.80 -10.20
CA ASN A 326 24.12 6.73 -9.10
C ASN A 326 22.78 6.93 -8.39
N LEU A 327 22.86 7.07 -7.07
CA LEU A 327 21.75 7.37 -6.19
C LEU A 327 22.19 8.50 -5.25
N GLU A 328 21.74 9.73 -5.53
CA GLU A 328 22.13 10.89 -4.75
C GLU A 328 20.97 11.38 -3.89
N ARG A 329 21.22 11.54 -2.60
CA ARG A 329 20.23 12.07 -1.69
C ARG A 329 20.06 13.59 -1.89
N ILE A 330 18.84 14.01 -2.19
CA ILE A 330 18.51 15.42 -2.44
C ILE A 330 18.07 16.11 -1.15
N ARG A 331 17.04 15.57 -0.48
CA ARG A 331 16.49 16.17 0.75
C ARG A 331 15.77 15.15 1.64
N GLN A 332 15.22 15.62 2.75
CA GLN A 332 14.27 14.87 3.57
C GLN A 332 13.17 15.79 4.10
N GLY A 333 11.98 15.22 4.26
CA GLY A 333 10.87 15.81 5.00
C GLY A 333 10.43 14.90 6.13
N SER A 334 9.70 15.44 7.09
CA SER A 334 9.19 14.66 8.23
C SER A 334 7.70 14.83 8.35
N LEU A 335 7.03 13.73 8.72
CA LEU A 335 5.62 13.78 9.08
C LEU A 335 5.42 14.66 10.32
N PRO A 336 4.21 15.25 10.48
CA PRO A 336 3.87 15.96 11.70
C PRO A 336 4.02 15.06 12.93
N PRO A 337 4.29 15.62 14.13
CA PRO A 337 4.37 14.84 15.36
C PRO A 337 3.10 14.02 15.57
N THR A 338 3.26 12.69 15.60
CA THR A 338 2.15 11.76 15.77
C THR A 338 1.90 11.51 17.26
N LYS A 339 0.69 11.06 17.60
CA LYS A 339 0.37 10.63 18.96
C LYS A 339 0.99 9.26 19.27
N GLU A 340 1.01 8.90 20.55
CA GLU A 340 1.43 7.57 20.98
C GLU A 340 0.54 6.48 20.34
N GLY A 341 1.18 5.45 19.78
CA GLY A 341 0.50 4.33 19.10
C GLY A 341 0.10 4.59 17.65
N GLU A 342 0.52 5.72 17.06
CA GLU A 342 0.38 5.98 15.62
C GLU A 342 1.61 5.49 14.84
N TYR A 343 1.35 4.91 13.66
CA TYR A 343 2.34 4.36 12.74
C TYR A 343 1.96 4.67 11.28
N THR A 344 2.85 4.40 10.33
CA THR A 344 2.64 4.61 8.91
C THR A 344 1.81 3.49 8.27
N GLY A 345 0.78 3.88 7.52
CA GLY A 345 -0.06 2.96 6.74
C GLY A 345 0.40 2.79 5.29
N GLY A 346 1.30 3.64 4.81
CA GLY A 346 1.85 3.60 3.46
C GLY A 346 2.07 5.00 2.87
N MET A 347 2.75 5.05 1.73
CA MET A 347 3.03 6.24 0.94
C MET A 347 2.60 6.01 -0.51
N PHE A 348 2.15 7.07 -1.18
CA PHE A 348 1.78 7.01 -2.59
C PHE A 348 1.97 8.35 -3.31
N LYS A 349 2.12 8.28 -4.63
CA LYS A 349 2.16 9.44 -5.52
C LYS A 349 0.75 10.03 -5.68
N MET A 350 0.62 11.36 -5.63
CA MET A 350 -0.62 12.03 -5.98
C MET A 350 -0.81 12.07 -7.52
N PRO A 351 -2.02 11.80 -8.03
CA PRO A 351 -2.30 11.67 -9.47
C PRO A 351 -2.24 12.97 -10.27
#